data_AF-A0A924XCR0-F1
#
_entry.id   AF-A0A924XCR0-F1
#
_cell.length_a   1.000
_cell.length_b   1.000
_cell.length_c   1.000
_cell.angle_alpha   90.00
_cell.angle_beta   90.00
_cell.angle_gamma   90.00
#
_symmetry.space_group_name_H-M   'P 1'
#
loop_
_entity.id
_entity.type
_entity.pdbx_description
1 polymer ?
#
loop_
_entity_poly.entity_id
_entity_poly.type
_entity_poly.pdbx_seq_one_letter_code
_entity_poly.pdbx_strand_id
1 'polypeptide(L)'
;MLYLLFAHLRDSVGAFRVFIYPSFRIPAAALTALVLMLWLFPSFIEFLRRIQYGVSSVREDTPETHKKKGGTPSMGGLFILISLISSAILWADISNILVWAVILVTAGFGVIGFVDDWRKVKKRDSKGLAGRWKLI
;
A
#
# COMPACT_ATOMS: atom_id res chain seq x y z
N MET A 1 0.37 -14.47 -10.58
CA MET A 1 -0.05 -14.64 -11.99
C MET A 1 1.15 -14.89 -12.89
N LEU A 2 2.22 -14.10 -12.77
CA LEU A 2 3.48 -14.36 -13.50
C LEU A 2 4.12 -15.70 -13.11
N TYR A 3 3.98 -16.13 -11.85
CA TYR A 3 4.41 -17.47 -11.42
C TYR A 3 3.80 -18.60 -12.27
N LEU A 4 2.49 -18.57 -12.53
CA LEU A 4 1.80 -19.60 -13.32
C LEU A 4 2.23 -19.57 -14.79
N LEU A 5 2.45 -18.36 -15.33
CA LEU A 5 2.95 -18.16 -16.69
C LEU A 5 4.37 -18.72 -16.85
N PHE A 6 5.29 -18.37 -15.94
CA PHE A 6 6.67 -18.88 -15.96
C PHE A 6 6.74 -20.37 -15.66
N ALA A 7 5.86 -20.91 -14.81
CA ALA A 7 5.76 -22.35 -14.57
C ALA A 7 5.34 -23.11 -15.84
N HIS A 8 4.48 -22.54 -16.68
CA HIS A 8 4.07 -23.14 -17.95
C HIS A 8 5.15 -23.00 -19.04
N LEU A 9 5.84 -21.86 -19.11
CA LEU A 9 6.91 -21.59 -20.09
C LEU A 9 8.26 -22.24 -19.76
N ARG A 10 8.43 -22.76 -18.54
CA ARG A 10 9.68 -23.39 -18.07
C ARG A 10 10.12 -24.57 -18.94
N ASP A 11 9.14 -25.28 -19.51
CA ASP A 11 9.36 -26.49 -20.26
C ASP A 11 9.74 -26.18 -21.72
N SER A 12 9.46 -24.95 -22.19
CA SER A 12 9.78 -24.49 -23.55
C SER A 12 11.10 -23.73 -23.66
N VAL A 13 11.51 -22.95 -22.64
CA VAL A 13 12.78 -22.21 -22.67
C VAL A 13 13.44 -22.26 -21.29
N GLY A 14 14.64 -22.86 -21.22
CA GLY A 14 15.36 -23.10 -19.97
C GLY A 14 15.68 -21.85 -19.14
N ALA A 15 15.77 -20.68 -19.77
CA ALA A 15 15.97 -19.39 -19.10
C ALA A 15 14.81 -19.02 -18.15
N PHE A 16 13.58 -19.50 -18.40
CA PHE A 16 12.44 -19.18 -17.54
C PHE A 16 12.43 -19.93 -16.20
N ARG A 17 13.28 -20.95 -16.03
CA ARG A 17 13.43 -21.66 -14.74
C ARG A 17 13.93 -20.74 -13.62
N VAL A 18 14.72 -19.71 -13.95
CA VAL A 18 15.25 -18.75 -12.97
C VAL A 18 14.12 -18.04 -12.21
N PHE A 19 13.00 -17.75 -12.88
CA PHE A 19 11.85 -17.04 -12.32
C PHE A 19 11.00 -17.89 -11.36
N ILE A 20 11.28 -19.18 -11.22
CA ILE A 20 10.55 -20.08 -10.30
C ILE A 20 11.19 -20.07 -8.90
N TYR A 21 12.50 -19.82 -8.82
CA TYR A 21 13.25 -19.87 -7.56
C TYR A 21 12.86 -18.72 -6.62
N PRO A 22 12.59 -19.01 -5.33
CA PRO A 22 12.28 -17.98 -4.33
C PRO A 22 13.38 -16.90 -4.23
N SER A 23 14.65 -17.28 -4.32
CA SER A 23 15.80 -16.38 -4.23
C SER A 23 15.79 -15.29 -5.31
N PHE A 24 15.21 -15.55 -6.49
CA PHE A 24 15.03 -14.55 -7.54
C PHE A 24 13.72 -13.79 -7.36
N ARG A 25 12.64 -14.50 -7.04
CA ARG A 25 11.28 -13.92 -6.95
C ARG A 25 11.14 -12.91 -5.82
N ILE A 26 11.76 -13.14 -4.66
CA ILE A 26 11.68 -12.25 -3.49
C ILE A 26 12.23 -10.85 -3.82
N PRO A 27 13.50 -10.69 -4.26
CA PRO A 27 14.02 -9.37 -4.63
C PRO A 27 13.31 -8.79 -5.85
N ALA A 28 12.92 -9.61 -6.82
CA ALA A 28 12.15 -9.13 -7.98
C ALA A 28 10.78 -8.57 -7.58
N ALA A 29 10.09 -9.18 -6.62
CA ALA A 29 8.83 -8.68 -6.07
C ALA A 29 9.04 -7.36 -5.30
N ALA A 30 10.09 -7.25 -4.50
CA ALA A 30 10.41 -6.03 -3.79
C ALA A 30 10.72 -4.87 -4.77
N LEU A 31 11.52 -5.13 -5.79
CA LEU A 31 11.84 -4.15 -6.84
C LEU A 31 10.60 -3.75 -7.64
N THR A 32 9.75 -4.71 -8.00
CA THR A 32 8.49 -4.42 -8.71
C THR A 32 7.57 -3.55 -7.87
N ALA A 33 7.44 -3.85 -6.57
CA ALA A 33 6.66 -3.02 -5.65
C ALA A 33 7.22 -1.60 -5.56
N LEU A 34 8.54 -1.45 -5.47
CA LEU A 34 9.22 -0.15 -5.43
C LEU A 34 9.00 0.65 -6.71
N VAL A 35 9.14 0.02 -7.88
CA VAL A 35 8.94 0.68 -9.18
C VAL A 35 7.49 1.12 -9.34
N LEU A 36 6.53 0.24 -9.04
CA LEU A 36 5.10 0.59 -9.04
C LEU A 36 4.84 1.75 -8.08
N MET A 37 5.46 1.72 -6.90
CA MET A 37 5.35 2.78 -5.92
C MET A 37 5.86 4.10 -6.53
N LEU A 38 7.11 4.18 -6.96
CA LEU A 38 7.69 5.43 -7.48
C LEU A 38 6.94 5.98 -8.71
N TRP A 39 6.44 5.11 -9.58
CA TRP A 39 5.77 5.53 -10.81
C TRP A 39 4.35 6.06 -10.57
N LEU A 40 3.58 5.41 -9.70
CA LEU A 40 2.20 5.81 -9.42
C LEU A 40 2.10 6.86 -8.30
N PHE A 41 3.15 7.04 -7.50
CA PHE A 41 3.21 7.99 -6.39
C PHE A 41 2.86 9.44 -6.75
N PRO A 42 3.42 10.08 -7.82
CA PRO A 42 3.14 11.49 -8.11
C PRO A 42 1.66 11.74 -8.46
N SER A 43 1.06 10.89 -9.30
CA SER A 43 -0.36 10.99 -9.65
C SER A 43 -1.25 10.77 -8.43
N PHE A 44 -0.86 9.85 -7.56
CA PHE A 44 -1.63 9.54 -6.36
C PHE A 44 -1.54 10.61 -5.28
N ILE A 45 -0.39 11.24 -5.09
CA ILE A 45 -0.26 12.41 -4.20
C ILE A 45 -1.16 13.53 -4.67
N GLU A 46 -1.21 13.81 -5.97
CA GLU A 46 -2.05 14.88 -6.50
C GLU A 46 -3.54 14.55 -6.33
N PHE A 47 -3.93 13.29 -6.50
CA PHE A 47 -5.27 12.81 -6.17
C PHE A 47 -5.63 12.96 -4.68
N LEU A 48 -4.73 12.54 -3.78
CA LEU A 48 -4.93 12.70 -2.34
C LEU A 48 -4.98 14.17 -1.95
N ARG A 49 -4.13 15.01 -2.56
CA ARG A 49 -4.14 16.46 -2.35
C ARG A 49 -5.50 17.01 -2.74
N ARG A 50 -6.08 16.63 -3.89
CA ARG A 50 -7.45 17.00 -4.32
C ARG A 50 -8.55 16.56 -3.35
N ILE A 51 -8.45 15.36 -2.79
CA ILE A 51 -9.44 14.86 -1.81
C ILE A 51 -9.28 15.56 -0.46
N GLN A 52 -8.06 15.93 -0.08
CA GLN A 52 -7.74 16.57 1.19
C GLN A 52 -7.70 18.11 1.10
N TYR A 53 -7.87 18.69 -0.09
CA TYR A 53 -8.05 20.13 -0.30
C TYR A 53 -9.30 20.57 0.46
N GLY A 54 -9.10 21.32 1.55
CA GLY A 54 -10.16 21.74 2.48
C GLY A 54 -10.15 21.03 3.85
N VAL A 55 -9.22 20.10 4.07
CA VAL A 55 -8.93 19.45 5.36
C VAL A 55 -7.58 19.92 5.86
N SER A 56 -7.42 21.23 5.96
CA SER A 56 -6.37 21.81 6.80
C SER A 56 -6.78 21.58 8.24
N SER A 57 -6.24 20.54 8.88
CA SER A 57 -6.21 20.41 10.34
C SER A 57 -5.24 21.44 10.95
N VAL A 58 -5.31 22.68 10.50
CA VAL A 58 -4.61 23.80 11.12
C VAL A 58 -5.52 24.19 12.27
N ARG A 59 -5.22 23.66 13.47
CA ARG A 59 -5.73 24.27 14.70
C ARG A 59 -5.30 25.73 14.68
N GLU A 60 -6.22 26.64 14.97
CA GLU A 60 -5.95 28.07 15.08
C GLU A 60 -4.82 28.37 16.10
N ASP A 61 -4.56 27.46 17.04
CA ASP A 61 -3.53 27.56 18.08
C ASP A 61 -2.10 27.14 17.69
N THR A 62 -1.80 26.86 16.41
CA THR A 62 -0.48 26.30 16.03
C THR A 62 0.49 27.39 15.53
N PRO A 63 1.73 27.51 16.08
CA PRO A 63 2.72 28.51 15.66
C PRO A 63 2.99 28.48 14.16
N GLU A 64 3.21 29.65 13.54
CA GLU A 64 3.32 29.82 12.08
C GLU A 64 4.39 28.92 11.41
N THR A 65 5.44 28.57 12.14
CA THR A 65 6.49 27.64 11.71
C THR A 65 5.98 26.21 11.47
N HIS A 66 4.92 25.78 12.15
CA HIS A 66 4.29 24.47 11.96
C HIS A 66 3.22 24.46 10.86
N LYS A 67 2.77 25.63 10.36
CA LYS A 67 1.85 25.72 9.21
C LYS A 67 2.48 25.22 7.90
N LYS A 68 3.82 25.21 7.79
CA LYS A 68 4.55 24.67 6.62
C LYS A 68 4.44 23.15 6.43
N LYS A 69 3.98 22.38 7.43
CA LYS A 69 3.69 20.94 7.30
C LYS A 69 2.27 20.63 6.79
N GLY A 70 1.43 21.66 6.59
CA GLY A 70 0.00 21.53 6.28
C GLY A 70 -0.36 21.12 4.85
N GLY A 71 0.50 20.38 4.15
CA GLY A 71 0.27 20.00 2.75
C GLY A 71 0.62 18.56 2.39
N THR A 72 1.17 17.78 3.33
CA THR A 72 1.55 16.37 3.07
C THR A 72 0.36 15.46 3.36
N PRO A 73 -0.15 14.71 2.37
CA PRO A 73 -1.38 13.96 2.57
C PRO A 73 -1.23 12.77 3.51
N SER A 74 -2.12 12.64 4.49
CA SER A 74 -2.06 11.67 5.60
C SER A 74 -2.49 10.22 5.23
N MET A 75 -2.40 9.81 3.97
CA MET A 75 -2.96 8.51 3.49
C MET A 75 -1.99 7.70 2.62
N GLY A 76 -0.69 7.98 2.67
CA GLY A 76 0.31 7.27 1.86
C GLY A 76 0.39 5.76 2.15
N GLY A 77 -0.04 5.30 3.33
CA GLY A 77 -0.04 3.88 3.70
C GLY A 77 -0.94 3.00 2.80
N LEU A 78 -2.05 3.54 2.30
CA LEU A 78 -2.92 2.82 1.35
C LEU A 78 -2.16 2.46 0.07
N PHE A 79 -1.29 3.35 -0.38
CA PHE A 79 -0.53 3.16 -1.60
C PHE A 79 0.57 2.11 -1.46
N ILE A 80 1.24 2.10 -0.31
CA ILE A 80 2.20 1.05 0.04
C ILE A 80 1.50 -0.32 0.01
N LEU A 81 0.30 -0.41 0.59
CA LEU A 81 -0.48 -1.65 0.60
C LEU A 81 -0.90 -2.09 -0.81
N ILE A 82 -1.39 -1.18 -1.65
CA ILE A 82 -1.78 -1.50 -3.04
C ILE A 82 -0.57 -1.99 -3.83
N SER A 83 0.57 -1.31 -3.72
CA SER A 83 1.80 -1.67 -4.44
C SER A 83 2.35 -3.02 -3.97
N LEU A 84 2.32 -3.27 -2.66
CA LEU A 84 2.74 -4.52 -2.05
C LEU A 84 1.83 -5.69 -2.45
N ILE A 85 0.50 -5.54 -2.34
CA ILE A 85 -0.46 -6.60 -2.69
C ILE A 85 -0.39 -6.90 -4.18
N SER A 86 -0.31 -5.87 -5.04
CA SER A 86 -0.18 -6.06 -6.49
C SER A 86 1.10 -6.81 -6.85
N SER A 87 2.24 -6.45 -6.25
CA SER A 87 3.49 -7.16 -6.47
C SER A 87 3.47 -8.59 -5.92
N ALA A 88 2.86 -8.80 -4.75
CA ALA A 88 2.67 -10.13 -4.17
C ALA A 88 1.82 -11.02 -5.08
N ILE A 89 0.71 -10.53 -5.63
CA ILE A 89 -0.13 -11.30 -6.57
C ILE A 89 0.64 -11.61 -7.87
N LEU A 90 1.50 -10.71 -8.33
CA LEU A 90 2.30 -10.94 -9.52
C LEU A 90 3.31 -12.08 -9.30
N TRP A 91 4.11 -11.99 -8.24
CA TRP A 91 5.29 -12.83 -8.02
C TRP A 91 5.08 -14.01 -7.09
N ALA A 92 4.11 -13.99 -6.18
CA ALA A 92 3.85 -15.09 -5.25
C ALA A 92 3.13 -16.26 -5.93
N ASP A 93 3.22 -17.41 -5.28
CA ASP A 93 2.50 -18.61 -5.72
C ASP A 93 1.06 -18.51 -5.23
N ILE A 94 0.16 -18.20 -6.16
CA ILE A 94 -1.28 -18.03 -5.89
C ILE A 94 -1.96 -19.36 -5.53
N SER A 95 -1.33 -20.49 -5.86
CA SER A 95 -1.83 -21.82 -5.50
C SER A 95 -1.69 -22.09 -4.00
N ASN A 96 -0.81 -21.35 -3.32
CA ASN A 96 -0.55 -21.52 -1.90
C ASN A 96 -1.57 -20.72 -1.06
N ILE A 97 -2.37 -21.43 -0.27
CA ILE A 97 -3.37 -20.84 0.62
C ILE A 97 -2.76 -19.89 1.66
N LEU A 98 -1.51 -20.10 2.08
CA LEU A 98 -0.81 -19.23 3.03
C LEU A 98 -0.57 -17.83 2.45
N VAL A 99 -0.32 -17.72 1.15
CA VAL A 99 -0.14 -16.43 0.47
C VAL A 99 -1.45 -15.64 0.54
N TRP A 100 -2.58 -16.30 0.31
CA TRP A 100 -3.90 -15.68 0.44
C TRP A 100 -4.21 -15.26 1.88
N ALA A 101 -3.86 -16.10 2.86
CA ALA A 101 -4.03 -15.75 4.27
C ALA A 101 -3.26 -14.46 4.64
N VAL A 102 -2.00 -14.36 4.23
CA VAL A 102 -1.17 -13.16 4.49
C VAL A 102 -1.72 -11.93 3.76
N ILE A 103 -2.14 -12.07 2.50
CA ILE A 103 -2.76 -10.97 1.75
C ILE A 103 -4.04 -10.49 2.44
N LEU A 104 -4.91 -11.41 2.87
CA LEU A 104 -6.16 -11.08 3.57
C LEU A 104 -5.90 -10.37 4.90
N VAL A 105 -4.98 -10.88 5.72
CA VAL A 105 -4.64 -10.24 7.00
C VAL A 105 -4.06 -8.86 6.77
N THR A 106 -3.11 -8.73 5.84
CA THR A 106 -2.48 -7.45 5.50
C THR A 106 -3.50 -6.44 4.97
N ALA A 107 -4.40 -6.87 4.08
CA ALA A 107 -5.48 -6.05 3.57
C ALA A 107 -6.47 -5.66 4.68
N GLY A 108 -6.80 -6.57 5.59
CA GLY A 108 -7.68 -6.31 6.73
C GLY A 108 -7.15 -5.20 7.65
N PHE A 109 -5.90 -5.31 8.09
CA PHE A 109 -5.25 -4.25 8.87
C PHE A 109 -5.12 -2.95 8.07
N GLY A 110 -4.88 -3.06 6.75
CA GLY A 110 -4.85 -1.93 5.84
C GLY A 110 -6.17 -1.17 5.77
N VAL A 111 -7.29 -1.87 5.70
CA VAL A 111 -8.64 -1.29 5.72
C VAL A 111 -8.92 -0.60 7.04
N ILE A 112 -8.55 -1.22 8.17
CA ILE A 112 -8.71 -0.60 9.50
C ILE A 112 -7.94 0.73 9.58
N GLY A 113 -6.68 0.74 9.13
CA GLY A 113 -5.86 1.95 9.05
C GLY A 113 -6.46 3.01 8.13
N PHE A 114 -6.96 2.60 6.95
CA PHE A 114 -7.61 3.51 6.01
C PHE A 114 -8.89 4.14 6.58
N VAL A 115 -9.72 3.36 7.27
CA VAL A 115 -10.95 3.85 7.91
C VAL A 115 -10.63 4.84 9.04
N ASP A 116 -9.56 4.62 9.81
CA ASP A 116 -9.09 5.57 10.83
C ASP A 116 -8.70 6.92 10.21
N ASP A 117 -7.85 6.88 9.18
CA ASP A 117 -7.37 8.11 8.54
C ASP A 117 -8.47 8.81 7.73
N TRP A 118 -9.38 8.06 7.11
CA TRP A 118 -10.55 8.63 6.43
C TRP A 118 -11.50 9.34 7.40
N ARG A 119 -11.72 8.76 8.59
CA ARG A 119 -12.54 9.39 9.62
C ARG A 119 -11.92 10.68 10.14
N LYS A 120 -10.59 10.73 10.37
CA LYS A 120 -9.87 11.96 10.76
C LYS A 120 -10.04 13.05 9.72
N VAL A 121 -9.90 12.68 8.44
CA VAL A 121 -10.02 13.63 7.32
C VAL A 121 -11.45 14.17 7.19
N LYS A 122 -12.46 13.29 7.27
CA LYS A 122 -13.87 13.69 7.10
C LYS A 122 -14.44 14.47 8.30
N LYS A 123 -14.02 14.17 9.53
CA LYS A 123 -14.58 14.78 10.75
C LYS A 123 -13.88 16.06 11.20
N ARG A 124 -12.75 16.46 10.60
CA ARG A 124 -11.92 17.61 11.03
C ARG A 124 -11.57 17.60 12.53
N ASP A 125 -11.61 16.42 13.16
CA ASP A 125 -11.36 16.24 14.58
C ASP A 125 -10.09 15.40 14.73
N SER A 126 -9.13 15.88 15.53
CA SER A 126 -7.84 15.19 15.72
C SER A 126 -7.98 13.90 16.52
N LYS A 127 -9.17 13.63 17.06
CA LYS A 127 -9.52 12.36 17.70
C LYS A 127 -9.86 11.35 16.61
N GLY A 128 -8.87 10.53 16.23
CA GLY A 128 -9.08 9.34 15.40
C GLY A 128 -10.05 8.33 16.04
N LEU A 129 -10.14 7.12 15.49
CA LEU A 129 -10.86 6.00 16.12
C LEU A 129 -10.42 5.85 17.59
N ALA A 130 -11.39 5.80 18.51
CA ALA A 130 -11.08 5.55 19.91
C ALA A 130 -10.28 4.24 20.02
N GLY A 131 -9.16 4.26 20.76
CA GLY A 131 -8.19 3.15 20.79
C GLY A 131 -8.77 1.76 21.09
N ARG A 132 -9.95 1.70 21.71
CA ARG A 132 -10.72 0.47 21.92
C ARG A 132 -11.12 -0.22 20.60
N TRP A 133 -11.47 0.54 19.56
CA TRP A 133 -11.80 0.00 18.23
C TRP A 133 -10.58 -0.32 17.37
N LYS A 134 -9.38 0.07 17.82
CA LYS A 134 -8.12 -0.22 17.12
C LYS A 134 -7.46 -1.50 17.63
N LEU A 135 -7.86 -1.95 18.82
CA LEU A 135 -7.32 -3.12 19.52
C LEU A 135 -8.26 -4.32 19.53
N ILE A 136 -9.54 -4.12 19.21
CA ILE A 136 -10.58 -5.15 19.05
C ILE A 136 -10.81 -5.35 17.56
#